data_AF-A0A8J3YGR2-F1
#
_entry.id   AF-A0A8J3YGR2-F1
#
_cell.length_a   1.000
_cell.length_b   1.000
_cell.length_c   1.000
_cell.angle_alpha   90.00
_cell.angle_beta   90.00
_cell.angle_gamma   90.00
#
_symmetry.space_group_name_H-M   'P 1'
#
loop_
_entity.id
_entity.type
_entity.pdbx_description
1 polymer ?
#
loop_
_entity_poly.entity_id
_entity_poly.type
_entity_poly.pdbx_seq_one_letter_code
_entity_poly.pdbx_strand_id
1 'polypeptide(L)'
;MGGDITVAGVEGAGSTFTLTAVLHTCPQPDPTLARADLAGRAALGVDDNATNRTVLRRRLTGWGMRCVDVASAAEALDPLALGARFDVAVLDVHMPDVDGAGPAAALRGLPMAANLPMVLLSSVVWRPEPDQQKLFDAMLSKPARATTLQRTLTRLLVDAPTATPDVEEPAAPAQAPAWHPSLRVTEKRHRSRRAQVGACCALPVTAVPGSNR
;
A
#
# COMPACT_ATOMS: atom_id res chain seq x y z
N MET A 1 29.26 19.33 19.69
CA MET A 1 28.58 20.08 18.61
C MET A 1 29.04 21.54 18.51
N GLY A 2 30.27 21.89 18.91
CA GLY A 2 30.84 23.23 18.69
C GLY A 2 30.11 24.42 19.34
N GLY A 3 29.17 24.20 20.26
CA GLY A 3 28.48 25.25 21.00
C GLY A 3 28.36 24.90 22.48
N ASP A 4 27.64 25.73 23.23
CA ASP A 4 27.62 25.81 24.68
C ASP A 4 26.23 25.52 25.25
N ILE A 5 26.18 25.17 26.53
CA ILE A 5 24.94 25.01 27.28
C ILE A 5 25.00 25.91 28.50
N THR A 6 24.01 26.79 28.67
CA THR A 6 23.87 27.66 29.83
C THR A 6 22.50 27.50 30.47
N VAL A 7 22.43 27.80 31.76
CA VAL A 7 21.18 27.83 32.52
C VAL A 7 21.08 29.13 33.29
N ALA A 8 19.91 29.75 33.25
CA ALA A 8 19.59 30.93 34.04
C ALA A 8 18.21 30.74 34.67
N GLY A 9 18.09 30.96 35.97
CA GLY A 9 16.84 30.78 36.67
C GLY A 9 16.90 31.38 38.06
N VAL A 10 15.72 31.60 38.64
CA VAL A 10 15.57 31.99 40.04
C VAL A 10 14.77 30.90 40.72
N GLU A 11 15.26 30.46 41.88
CA GLU A 11 14.61 29.41 42.67
C GLU A 11 13.15 29.80 42.97
N GLY A 12 12.21 28.90 42.66
CA GLY A 12 10.77 29.14 42.80
C GLY A 12 10.10 29.94 41.66
N ALA A 13 10.86 30.56 40.74
CA ALA A 13 10.30 31.28 39.58
C ALA A 13 10.52 30.56 38.24
N GLY A 14 11.42 29.57 38.21
CA GLY A 14 11.69 28.71 37.05
C GLY A 14 13.10 28.88 36.48
N SER A 15 13.43 28.02 35.52
CA SER A 15 14.75 27.98 34.87
C SER A 15 14.62 27.97 33.36
N THR A 16 15.50 28.71 32.70
CA THR A 16 15.70 28.76 31.25
C THR A 16 17.02 28.08 30.91
N PHE A 17 16.96 27.05 30.08
CA PHE A 17 18.13 26.37 29.55
C PHE A 17 18.36 26.84 28.12
N THR A 18 19.56 27.33 27.83
CA THR A 18 19.97 27.74 26.50
C THR A 18 21.03 26.79 25.99
N LEU A 19 20.83 26.25 24.79
CA LEU A 19 21.79 25.39 24.12
C LEU A 19 22.14 26.03 22.77
N THR A 20 23.42 26.22 22.52
CA THR A 20 23.96 26.60 21.21
C THR A 20 24.66 25.40 20.59
N ALA A 21 24.53 25.26 19.27
CA ALA A 21 25.20 24.22 18.52
C ALA A 21 25.62 24.78 17.17
N VAL A 22 26.85 24.49 16.77
CA VAL A 22 27.34 24.76 15.40
C VAL A 22 26.84 23.63 14.53
N LEU A 23 25.92 23.96 13.62
CA LEU A 23 25.37 23.06 12.63
C LEU A 23 25.88 23.48 11.25
N HIS A 24 26.37 22.52 10.49
CA HIS A 24 26.67 22.75 9.09
C HIS A 24 25.35 22.80 8.31
N THR A 25 25.16 23.86 7.53
CA THR A 25 24.06 23.93 6.58
C THR A 25 24.29 22.89 5.49
N CYS A 26 23.45 21.86 5.47
CA CYS A 26 23.30 21.05 4.28
C CYS A 26 22.54 21.89 3.25
N PRO A 27 23.00 21.98 1.98
CA PRO A 27 22.23 22.65 0.95
C PRO A 27 20.81 22.07 0.96
N GLN A 28 19.84 22.90 1.36
CA GLN A 28 18.45 22.52 1.20
C GLN A 28 18.26 22.32 -0.31
N PRO A 29 17.72 21.18 -0.76
CA PRO A 29 17.30 21.10 -2.15
C PRO A 29 16.38 22.28 -2.39
N ASP A 30 16.68 23.06 -3.42
CA ASP A 30 15.96 24.27 -3.72
C ASP A 30 14.44 23.93 -3.78
N PRO A 31 13.58 24.59 -2.99
CA PRO A 31 12.15 24.31 -2.97
C PRO A 31 11.50 24.50 -4.35
N THR A 32 12.12 25.25 -5.28
CA THR A 32 11.68 25.30 -6.68
C THR A 32 12.14 24.08 -7.50
N LEU A 33 13.34 23.55 -7.27
CA LEU A 33 13.80 22.26 -7.83
C LEU A 33 12.98 21.06 -7.33
N ALA A 34 12.47 21.10 -6.09
CA ALA A 34 11.60 20.03 -5.55
C ALA A 34 10.20 19.98 -6.20
N ARG A 35 9.82 21.03 -6.94
CA ARG A 35 8.58 21.10 -7.73
C ARG A 35 8.73 20.43 -9.11
N ALA A 36 9.96 20.20 -9.57
CA ALA A 36 10.27 19.23 -10.62
C ALA A 36 10.51 17.87 -9.95
N ASP A 37 9.94 16.74 -10.33
CA ASP A 37 9.27 16.36 -11.58
C ASP A 37 8.18 15.31 -11.27
N LEU A 38 7.35 15.56 -10.24
CA LEU A 38 6.22 14.70 -9.91
C LEU A 38 5.04 14.91 -10.86
N ALA A 39 4.90 16.11 -11.43
CA ALA A 39 3.85 16.40 -12.38
C ALA A 39 3.94 15.45 -13.60
N GLY A 40 2.82 14.85 -13.99
CA GLY A 40 2.74 13.91 -15.13
C GLY A 40 3.20 12.47 -14.82
N ARG A 41 3.97 12.26 -13.74
CA ARG A 41 4.37 10.93 -13.25
C ARG A 41 3.17 10.12 -12.81
N ALA A 42 3.33 8.81 -12.81
CA ALA A 42 2.30 7.84 -12.49
C ALA A 42 2.61 7.08 -11.23
N ALA A 43 1.69 7.13 -10.27
CA ALA A 43 1.76 6.36 -9.05
C ALA A 43 0.71 5.25 -9.03
N LEU A 44 1.12 4.08 -8.55
CA LEU A 44 0.23 3.02 -8.11
C LEU A 44 0.09 3.10 -6.58
N GLY A 45 -1.12 3.32 -6.07
CA GLY A 45 -1.42 3.26 -4.64
C GLY A 45 -2.07 1.94 -4.28
N VAL A 46 -1.57 1.24 -3.26
CA VAL A 46 -2.18 -0.01 -2.76
C VAL A 46 -2.44 0.13 -1.26
N ASP A 47 -3.72 0.15 -0.87
CA ASP A 47 -4.15 0.26 0.53
C ASP A 47 -5.57 -0.34 0.66
N ASP A 48 -5.81 -1.23 1.61
CA ASP A 48 -7.10 -1.90 1.78
C ASP A 48 -8.20 -0.92 2.24
N ASN A 49 -7.82 0.15 2.93
CA ASN A 49 -8.72 1.13 3.47
C ASN A 49 -9.03 2.24 2.46
N ALA A 50 -10.29 2.31 2.00
CA ALA A 50 -10.77 3.30 1.03
C ALA A 50 -10.52 4.76 1.46
N THR A 51 -10.53 5.05 2.77
CA THR A 51 -10.25 6.40 3.28
C THR A 51 -8.78 6.74 3.09
N ASN A 52 -7.87 5.80 3.39
CA ASN A 52 -6.44 5.99 3.16
C ASN A 52 -6.12 6.15 1.68
N ARG A 53 -6.71 5.32 0.81
CA ARG A 53 -6.59 5.46 -0.65
C ARG A 53 -7.01 6.84 -1.13
N THR A 54 -8.15 7.34 -0.65
CA THR A 54 -8.65 8.69 -0.99
C THR A 54 -7.66 9.77 -0.54
N VAL A 55 -7.11 9.67 0.67
CA VAL A 55 -6.14 10.64 1.19
C VAL A 55 -4.83 10.59 0.39
N LEU A 56 -4.34 9.40 0.06
CA LEU A 56 -3.13 9.20 -0.73
C LEU A 56 -3.31 9.76 -2.15
N ARG A 57 -4.39 9.38 -2.83
CA ARG A 57 -4.74 9.88 -4.18
C ARG A 57 -4.76 11.39 -4.20
N ARG A 58 -5.47 12.04 -3.26
CA ARG A 58 -5.53 13.52 -3.16
C ARG A 58 -4.17 14.18 -2.99
N ARG A 59 -3.25 13.56 -2.24
CA ARG A 59 -1.89 14.10 -2.07
C ARG A 59 -1.09 14.00 -3.36
N LEU A 60 -1.11 12.82 -4.00
CA LEU A 60 -0.37 12.56 -5.23
C LEU A 60 -0.88 13.43 -6.38
N THR A 61 -2.20 13.51 -6.57
CA THR A 61 -2.79 14.38 -7.60
C THR A 61 -2.61 15.86 -7.28
N GLY A 62 -2.58 16.24 -6.00
CA GLY A 62 -2.21 17.59 -5.56
C GLY A 62 -0.78 18.00 -5.93
N TRP A 63 0.10 17.04 -6.20
CA TRP A 63 1.45 17.26 -6.74
C TRP A 63 1.52 17.11 -8.28
N GLY A 64 0.38 16.94 -8.95
CA GLY A 64 0.30 16.79 -10.40
C GLY A 64 0.55 15.38 -10.92
N MET A 65 0.66 14.38 -10.06
CA MET A 65 0.81 12.98 -10.47
C MET A 65 -0.53 12.42 -10.96
N ARG A 66 -0.46 11.47 -11.91
CA ARG A 66 -1.54 10.51 -12.15
C ARG A 66 -1.47 9.42 -11.09
N CYS A 67 -2.63 9.01 -10.58
CA CYS A 67 -2.70 8.00 -9.53
C CYS A 67 -3.77 6.98 -9.89
N VAL A 68 -3.37 5.71 -9.95
CA VAL A 68 -4.28 4.56 -9.92
C VAL A 68 -4.16 3.95 -8.54
N ASP A 69 -5.28 3.86 -7.81
CA ASP A 69 -5.31 3.24 -6.50
C ASP A 69 -6.18 1.98 -6.51
N VAL A 70 -5.71 0.93 -5.83
CA VAL A 70 -6.34 -0.39 -5.75
C VAL A 70 -6.38 -0.88 -4.31
N ALA A 71 -7.33 -1.76 -3.98
CA ALA A 71 -7.51 -2.23 -2.61
C ALA A 71 -6.56 -3.39 -2.26
N SER A 72 -5.95 -4.03 -3.25
CA SER A 72 -5.10 -5.21 -3.03
C SER A 72 -3.98 -5.34 -4.06
N ALA A 73 -2.98 -6.15 -3.75
CA ALA A 73 -1.90 -6.49 -4.68
C ALA A 73 -2.39 -7.25 -5.92
N ALA A 74 -3.46 -8.05 -5.76
CA ALA A 74 -4.06 -8.78 -6.87
C ALA A 74 -4.73 -7.82 -7.86
N GLU A 75 -5.45 -6.82 -7.36
CA GLU A 75 -6.06 -5.78 -8.21
C GLU A 75 -5.02 -4.89 -8.91
N ALA A 76 -3.80 -4.79 -8.38
CA ALA A 76 -2.72 -4.08 -9.06
C ALA A 76 -2.26 -4.77 -10.37
N LEU A 77 -2.59 -6.06 -10.54
CA LEU A 77 -2.24 -6.81 -11.75
C LEU A 77 -3.06 -6.36 -12.97
N ASP A 78 -4.33 -5.99 -12.77
CA ASP A 78 -5.22 -5.59 -13.86
C ASP A 78 -4.69 -4.38 -14.65
N PRO A 79 -4.35 -3.22 -14.03
CA PRO A 79 -3.82 -2.10 -14.78
C PRO A 79 -2.46 -2.43 -15.43
N LEU A 80 -1.61 -3.22 -14.76
CA LEU A 80 -0.31 -3.64 -15.32
C LEU A 80 -0.49 -4.54 -16.56
N ALA A 81 -1.44 -5.47 -16.52
CA ALA A 81 -1.77 -6.37 -17.62
C ALA A 81 -2.38 -5.61 -18.82
N LEU A 82 -3.10 -4.52 -18.56
CA LEU A 82 -3.60 -3.60 -19.58
C LEU A 82 -2.51 -2.67 -20.15
N GLY A 83 -1.27 -2.78 -19.69
CA GLY A 83 -0.13 -2.02 -20.20
C GLY A 83 0.13 -0.71 -19.46
N ALA A 84 -0.54 -0.44 -18.33
CA ALA A 84 -0.21 0.70 -17.50
C ALA A 84 1.24 0.63 -17.06
N ARG A 85 1.93 1.77 -17.14
CA ARG A 85 3.26 1.94 -16.58
C ARG A 85 3.19 2.92 -15.42
N PHE A 86 3.86 2.57 -14.34
CA PHE A 86 3.97 3.42 -13.16
C PHE A 86 5.43 3.82 -12.96
N ASP A 87 5.65 5.03 -12.45
CA ASP A 87 6.95 5.52 -12.02
C ASP A 87 7.27 5.09 -10.59
N VAL A 88 6.23 4.86 -9.77
CA VAL A 88 6.38 4.49 -8.36
C VAL A 88 5.14 3.75 -7.85
N ALA A 89 5.35 2.81 -6.93
CA ALA A 89 4.29 2.21 -6.13
C ALA A 89 4.38 2.66 -4.67
N VAL A 90 3.24 3.01 -4.08
CA VAL A 90 3.10 3.33 -2.65
C VAL A 90 2.20 2.27 -2.03
N LEU A 91 2.77 1.45 -1.16
CA LEU A 91 2.15 0.24 -0.61
C LEU A 91 1.88 0.40 0.89
N ASP A 92 0.73 -0.05 1.38
CA ASP A 92 0.47 -0.21 2.82
C ASP A 92 0.91 -1.60 3.33
N VAL A 93 1.39 -1.64 4.57
CA VAL A 93 1.81 -2.88 5.26
C VAL A 93 0.63 -3.64 5.87
N HIS A 94 -0.48 -2.96 6.15
CA HIS A 94 -1.62 -3.52 6.87
C HIS A 94 -2.67 -4.04 5.90
N MET A 95 -2.41 -5.19 5.29
CA MET A 95 -3.45 -5.94 4.60
C MET A 95 -3.71 -7.24 5.37
N PRO A 96 -4.97 -7.50 5.81
CA PRO A 96 -5.29 -8.59 6.73
C PRO A 96 -5.04 -10.00 6.18
N ASP A 97 -4.82 -10.13 4.86
CA ASP A 97 -4.75 -11.42 4.17
C ASP A 97 -3.36 -11.75 3.59
N VAL A 98 -2.36 -10.86 3.73
CA VAL A 98 -1.02 -11.05 3.16
C VAL A 98 0.03 -10.53 4.14
N ASP A 99 1.08 -11.32 4.40
CA ASP A 99 2.27 -10.86 5.13
C ASP A 99 2.71 -9.48 4.60
N GLY A 100 3.16 -8.57 5.46
CA GLY A 100 3.37 -7.15 5.13
C GLY A 100 4.27 -6.84 3.91
N ALA A 101 5.00 -7.84 3.41
CA ALA A 101 5.82 -7.78 2.20
C ALA A 101 5.16 -8.38 0.93
N GLY A 102 4.08 -9.14 1.07
CA GLY A 102 3.41 -9.89 0.00
C GLY A 102 3.05 -9.07 -1.24
N PRO A 103 2.53 -7.84 -1.11
CA PRO A 103 2.25 -6.97 -2.26
C PRO A 103 3.49 -6.60 -3.04
N ALA A 104 4.57 -6.26 -2.33
CA ALA A 104 5.84 -5.92 -2.94
C ALA A 104 6.46 -7.17 -3.62
N ALA A 105 6.40 -8.33 -2.96
CA ALA A 105 6.88 -9.58 -3.54
C ALA A 105 6.12 -9.96 -4.82
N ALA A 106 4.78 -9.82 -4.82
CA ALA A 106 3.96 -10.07 -6.00
C ALA A 106 4.32 -9.14 -7.16
N LEU A 107 4.47 -7.84 -6.89
CA LEU A 107 4.87 -6.86 -7.91
C LEU A 107 6.30 -7.09 -8.42
N ARG A 108 7.26 -7.44 -7.55
CA ARG A 108 8.63 -7.75 -7.97
C ARG A 108 8.72 -9.00 -8.86
N GLY A 109 7.79 -9.94 -8.73
CA GLY A 109 7.67 -11.10 -9.61
C GLY A 109 7.26 -10.78 -11.05
N LEU A 110 6.79 -9.56 -11.32
CA LEU A 110 6.33 -9.14 -12.64
C LEU A 110 7.48 -8.48 -13.42
N PRO A 111 7.80 -8.92 -14.65
CA PRO A 111 8.87 -8.30 -15.45
C PRO A 111 8.71 -6.79 -15.64
N MET A 112 7.47 -6.31 -15.76
CA MET A 112 7.15 -4.89 -15.95
C MET A 112 7.26 -4.04 -14.68
N ALA A 113 7.25 -4.66 -13.50
CA ALA A 113 7.33 -3.96 -12.20
C ALA A 113 8.56 -4.38 -11.37
N ALA A 114 9.43 -5.24 -11.93
CA ALA A 114 10.65 -5.71 -11.27
C ALA A 114 11.55 -4.57 -10.78
N ASN A 115 11.66 -3.48 -11.55
CA ASN A 115 12.45 -2.29 -11.23
C ASN A 115 11.60 -1.10 -10.78
N LEU A 116 10.30 -1.27 -10.55
CA LEU A 116 9.41 -0.19 -10.11
C LEU A 116 9.83 0.27 -8.71
N PRO A 117 10.15 1.55 -8.48
CA PRO A 117 10.41 2.05 -7.14
C PRO A 117 9.22 1.80 -6.21
N MET A 118 9.45 1.22 -5.03
CA MET A 118 8.41 0.87 -4.06
C MET A 118 8.63 1.59 -2.73
N VAL A 119 7.60 2.32 -2.28
CA VAL A 119 7.58 3.00 -0.98
C VAL A 119 6.56 2.32 -0.08
N LEU A 120 7.01 1.84 1.08
CA LEU A 120 6.11 1.34 2.11
C LEU A 120 5.61 2.46 3.02
N LEU A 121 4.31 2.46 3.31
CA LEU A 121 3.69 3.21 4.40
C LEU A 121 3.29 2.24 5.51
N SER A 122 3.87 2.37 6.70
CA SER A 122 3.64 1.44 7.82
C SER A 122 2.95 2.10 9.02
N SER A 123 1.80 1.57 9.46
CA SER A 123 1.08 2.03 10.67
C SER A 123 1.71 1.60 12.00
N VAL A 124 2.57 0.60 11.96
CA VAL A 124 3.28 0.05 13.13
C VAL A 124 4.79 0.07 12.89
N VAL A 125 5.58 -0.05 13.95
CA VAL A 125 7.02 -0.32 13.82
C VAL A 125 7.16 -1.74 13.27
N TRP A 126 7.13 -1.85 11.95
CA TRP A 126 7.39 -3.09 11.26
C TRP A 126 8.91 -3.28 11.14
N ARG A 127 9.40 -4.42 11.62
CA ARG A 127 10.80 -4.84 11.48
C ARG A 127 10.84 -5.98 10.47
N PRO A 128 10.89 -5.68 9.16
CA PRO A 128 11.03 -6.72 8.15
C PRO A 128 12.34 -7.49 8.34
N GLU A 129 12.32 -8.74 7.91
CA GLU A 129 13.56 -9.48 7.69
C GLU A 129 14.39 -8.82 6.57
N PRO A 130 15.72 -9.04 6.53
CA PRO A 130 16.58 -8.40 5.52
C PRO A 130 16.10 -8.62 4.07
N ASP A 131 15.51 -9.76 3.76
CA ASP A 131 15.02 -10.06 2.42
C ASP A 131 13.71 -9.34 2.07
N GLN A 132 12.83 -9.15 3.06
CA GLN A 132 11.63 -8.36 2.89
C GLN A 132 11.95 -6.86 2.75
N GLN A 133 12.99 -6.39 3.44
CA GLN A 133 13.41 -4.99 3.37
C GLN A 133 13.93 -4.61 1.97
N LYS A 134 14.61 -5.54 1.28
CA LYS A 134 15.14 -5.33 -0.09
C LYS A 134 14.06 -5.10 -1.15
N LEU A 135 12.80 -5.42 -0.85
CA LEU A 135 11.69 -5.22 -1.78
C LEU A 135 11.33 -3.74 -1.92
N PHE A 136 11.70 -2.90 -0.95
CA PHE A 136 11.31 -1.49 -0.87
C PHE A 136 12.51 -0.55 -0.99
N ASP A 137 12.33 0.54 -1.72
CA ASP A 137 13.31 1.60 -1.89
C ASP A 137 13.20 2.67 -0.79
N ALA A 138 12.05 2.74 -0.12
CA ALA A 138 11.84 3.56 1.07
C ALA A 138 10.74 3.02 1.97
N MET A 139 10.82 3.33 3.26
CA MET A 139 9.79 2.99 4.26
C MET A 139 9.48 4.23 5.09
N LEU A 140 8.19 4.56 5.24
CA LEU A 140 7.71 5.71 6.01
C LEU A 140 6.67 5.25 7.03
N SER A 141 6.68 5.85 8.22
CA SER A 141 5.63 5.60 9.22
C SER A 141 4.37 6.41 8.92
N LYS A 142 3.20 5.80 9.13
CA LYS A 142 1.91 6.48 9.14
C LYS A 142 1.68 7.18 10.50
N PRO A 143 1.10 8.40 10.54
CA PRO A 143 0.72 9.20 9.38
C PRO A 143 1.96 9.82 8.72
N ALA A 144 2.20 9.48 7.46
CA ALA A 144 3.32 10.06 6.73
C ALA A 144 3.02 11.54 6.53
N ARG A 145 3.92 12.43 7.00
CA ARG A 145 3.81 13.87 6.73
C ARG A 145 3.88 14.07 5.22
N ALA A 146 3.03 14.95 4.69
CA ALA A 146 2.95 15.21 3.26
C ALA A 146 4.32 15.59 2.67
N THR A 147 5.08 16.44 3.38
CA THR A 147 6.45 16.85 3.00
C THR A 147 7.45 15.69 2.99
N THR A 148 7.35 14.77 3.95
CA THR A 148 8.22 13.58 3.99
C THR A 148 7.94 12.65 2.83
N LEU A 149 6.66 12.38 2.53
CA LEU A 149 6.28 11.55 1.39
C LEU A 149 6.73 12.20 0.08
N GLN A 150 6.43 13.48 -0.12
CA GLN A 150 6.82 14.23 -1.32
C GLN A 150 8.32 14.15 -1.57
N ARG A 151 9.14 14.46 -0.55
CA ARG A 151 10.60 14.44 -0.66
C ARG A 151 11.14 13.06 -0.99
N THR A 152 10.55 12.01 -0.40
CA THR A 152 10.93 10.62 -0.71
C THR A 152 10.63 10.29 -2.16
N LEU A 153 9.44 10.65 -2.66
CA LEU A 153 9.07 10.41 -4.06
C LEU A 153 9.96 11.19 -5.03
N THR A 154 10.18 12.49 -4.78
CA THR A 154 11.07 13.30 -5.60
C THR A 154 12.46 12.66 -5.66
N ARG A 155 13.04 12.26 -4.52
CA ARG A 155 14.36 11.61 -4.48
C ARG A 155 14.42 10.32 -5.30
N LEU A 156 13.37 9.50 -5.26
CA LEU A 156 13.32 8.23 -6.01
C LEU A 156 13.15 8.44 -7.52
N LEU A 157 12.64 9.59 -7.94
CA LEU A 157 12.27 9.85 -9.33
C LEU A 157 13.22 10.80 -10.07
N VAL A 158 14.20 11.41 -9.38
CA VAL A 158 15.15 12.39 -9.95
C VAL A 158 15.97 11.84 -11.14
N ASP A 159 16.21 10.52 -11.21
CA ASP A 159 16.98 9.88 -12.29
C ASP A 159 16.17 8.85 -13.11
N ALA A 160 14.86 8.74 -12.87
CA ALA A 160 14.01 7.74 -13.53
C ALA A 160 13.35 8.32 -14.80
N PRO A 161 13.35 7.61 -15.95
CA PRO A 161 12.56 8.02 -17.10
C PRO A 161 11.06 8.01 -16.76
N THR A 162 10.33 9.05 -17.20
CA THR A 162 8.89 9.23 -16.94
C THR A 162 8.06 8.12 -17.58
N ALA A 163 7.29 7.41 -16.77
CA ALA A 163 6.31 6.43 -17.23
C ALA A 163 4.98 7.13 -17.56
N THR A 164 4.47 6.86 -18.76
CA THR A 164 3.11 7.27 -19.15
C THR A 164 2.15 6.11 -18.93
N PRO A 165 1.23 6.16 -17.96
CA PRO A 165 0.12 5.21 -17.91
C PRO A 165 -0.88 5.59 -19.00
N ASP A 166 -0.86 4.84 -20.09
CA ASP A 166 -1.93 4.85 -21.09
C ASP A 166 -3.13 4.03 -20.60
N VAL A 167 -3.59 4.32 -19.38
CA VAL A 167 -4.90 3.86 -18.92
C VAL A 167 -5.73 5.09 -18.63
N GLU A 168 -6.59 5.40 -19.59
CA GLU A 168 -7.71 6.31 -19.46
C GLU A 168 -8.47 5.94 -18.17
N GLU A 169 -8.66 6.94 -17.31
CA GLU A 169 -9.42 6.85 -16.07
C GLU A 169 -10.69 6.03 -16.35
N PRO A 170 -10.94 4.89 -15.66
CA PRO A 170 -12.16 4.15 -15.89
C PRO A 170 -13.31 5.11 -15.56
N ALA A 171 -14.01 5.53 -16.62
CA ALA A 171 -15.20 6.33 -16.51
C ALA A 171 -16.07 5.68 -15.43
N ALA A 172 -16.35 6.45 -14.37
CA ALA A 172 -17.24 6.03 -13.31
C ALA A 172 -18.47 5.38 -13.96
N PRO A 173 -18.90 4.17 -13.54
CA PRO A 173 -20.07 3.56 -14.11
C PRO A 173 -21.25 4.52 -13.89
N ALA A 174 -21.75 5.04 -15.00
CA ALA A 174 -23.00 5.76 -15.04
C ALA A 174 -24.09 4.81 -14.52
N GLN A 175 -24.67 5.20 -13.39
CA GLN A 175 -25.93 4.69 -12.84
C GLN A 175 -25.88 3.26 -12.26
N ALA A 176 -25.75 3.20 -10.93
CA ALA A 176 -26.23 2.05 -10.17
C ALA A 176 -27.76 1.94 -10.34
N PRO A 177 -28.33 0.75 -10.61
CA PRO A 177 -29.77 0.57 -10.56
C PRO A 177 -30.26 0.84 -9.13
N ALA A 178 -31.37 1.57 -9.04
CA ALA A 178 -32.03 1.93 -7.79
C ALA A 178 -32.26 0.70 -6.91
N TRP A 179 -31.75 0.77 -5.68
CA TRP A 179 -32.03 -0.19 -4.62
C TRP A 179 -33.55 -0.29 -4.38
N HIS A 180 -34.15 -1.44 -4.68
CA HIS A 180 -35.50 -1.78 -4.21
C HIS A 180 -35.43 -2.34 -2.79
N PRO A 181 -36.20 -1.82 -1.81
CA PRO A 181 -36.19 -2.31 -0.46
C PRO A 181 -37.17 -3.49 -0.34
N SER A 182 -36.73 -4.70 -0.65
CA SER A 182 -37.38 -5.92 -0.12
C SER A 182 -36.57 -7.17 -0.37
N LEU A 183 -35.59 -7.44 0.48
CA LEU A 183 -35.13 -8.80 0.73
C LEU A 183 -35.41 -9.13 2.19
N ARG A 184 -36.51 -9.87 2.40
CA ARG A 184 -36.84 -10.48 3.69
C ARG A 184 -35.83 -11.60 3.94
N VAL A 185 -34.96 -11.38 4.91
CA VAL A 185 -34.13 -12.43 5.50
C VAL A 185 -35.07 -13.40 6.22
N THR A 186 -35.26 -14.61 5.69
CA THR A 186 -35.82 -15.71 6.47
C THR A 186 -34.69 -16.45 7.16
N GLU A 187 -34.58 -16.26 8.47
CA GLU A 187 -33.73 -17.06 9.37
C GLU A 187 -34.08 -18.55 9.23
N LYS A 188 -33.15 -19.36 8.70
CA LYS A 188 -33.22 -20.82 8.91
C LYS A 188 -32.71 -21.13 10.31
N ARG A 189 -33.65 -21.27 11.24
CA ARG A 189 -33.42 -21.88 12.57
C ARG A 189 -32.79 -23.27 12.40
N HIS A 190 -31.55 -23.41 12.85
CA HIS A 190 -31.00 -24.71 13.24
C HIS A 190 -31.81 -25.24 14.44
N ARG A 191 -32.63 -26.27 14.22
CA ARG A 191 -33.09 -27.16 15.29
C ARG A 191 -32.49 -28.53 15.08
N SER A 192 -31.64 -28.90 16.02
CA SER A 192 -31.21 -30.25 16.32
C SER A 192 -32.41 -31.15 16.63
N ARG A 193 -32.41 -32.38 16.11
CA ARG A 193 -32.97 -33.57 16.78
C ARG A 193 -32.41 -34.86 16.16
N ARG A 194 -31.97 -35.73 17.07
CA ARG A 194 -31.47 -37.11 16.88
C ARG A 194 -32.58 -38.07 16.45
N ALA A 195 -32.12 -39.24 15.96
CA ALA A 195 -32.73 -40.58 15.98
C ALA A 195 -33.81 -40.89 14.91
N GLN A 196 -33.93 -42.07 14.29
CA GLN A 196 -33.17 -43.33 14.20
C GLN A 196 -33.96 -44.28 13.25
N VAL A 197 -33.30 -45.32 12.72
CA VAL A 197 -33.84 -46.62 12.22
C VAL A 197 -34.36 -46.73 10.77
N GLY A 198 -33.80 -47.74 10.04
CA GLY A 198 -34.45 -48.48 8.93
C GLY A 198 -33.58 -48.58 7.65
N ALA A 199 -32.51 -49.37 7.58
CA ALA A 199 -32.47 -50.80 7.16
C ALA A 199 -33.13 -51.12 5.80
N CYS A 200 -32.32 -51.38 4.75
CA CYS A 200 -32.19 -52.68 4.05
C CYS A 200 -31.66 -52.57 2.60
N CYS A 201 -30.66 -53.43 2.30
CA CYS A 201 -30.32 -54.09 1.02
C CYS A 201 -29.93 -53.22 -0.20
N ALA A 202 -28.92 -53.50 -1.01
CA ALA A 202 -27.96 -54.60 -1.13
C ALA A 202 -26.72 -54.10 -1.93
N LEU A 203 -25.56 -54.64 -1.57
CA LEU A 203 -24.30 -54.68 -2.33
C LEU A 203 -24.29 -55.95 -3.24
N PRO A 204 -23.21 -56.35 -3.96
CA PRO A 204 -21.99 -55.66 -4.48
C PRO A 204 -21.55 -56.12 -5.92
N VAL A 205 -20.26 -55.84 -6.25
CA VAL A 205 -19.29 -56.55 -7.15
C VAL A 205 -19.38 -56.14 -8.64
N THR A 206 -18.31 -55.79 -9.38
CA THR A 206 -16.95 -56.35 -9.45
C THR A 206 -15.86 -55.37 -9.90
N ALA A 207 -14.69 -55.52 -9.27
CA ALA A 207 -13.39 -55.05 -9.74
C ALA A 207 -12.75 -56.05 -10.72
N VAL A 208 -11.86 -55.58 -11.61
CA VAL A 208 -10.71 -56.35 -12.14
C VAL A 208 -9.54 -55.39 -12.42
N PRO A 209 -8.31 -55.69 -11.94
CA PRO A 209 -7.07 -55.03 -12.35
C PRO A 209 -6.34 -55.84 -13.43
N GLY A 210 -5.61 -55.16 -14.33
CA GLY A 210 -4.74 -55.78 -15.33
C GLY A 210 -3.31 -55.25 -15.23
N SER A 211 -2.40 -56.10 -14.76
CA SER A 211 -0.94 -55.95 -14.85
C SER A 211 -0.44 -56.46 -16.20
N ASN A 212 0.51 -55.77 -16.85
CA ASN A 212 1.77 -56.37 -17.35
C ASN A 212 2.70 -55.31 -17.97
N ARG A 213 3.86 -55.06 -17.33
CA ARG A 213 5.21 -55.09 -17.93
C ARG A 213 6.28 -54.89 -16.86
#